data_AF-A0A2G6DAK6-F1
#
_entry.id   AF-A0A2G6DAK6-F1
#
_cell.length_a   1.000
_cell.length_b   1.000
_cell.length_c   1.000
_cell.angle_alpha   90.00
_cell.angle_beta   90.00
_cell.angle_gamma   90.00
#
_symmetry.space_group_name_H-M   'P 1'
#
loop_
_entity.id
_entity.type
_entity.pdbx_description
1 polymer ?
#
loop_
_entity_poly.entity_id
_entity_poly.type
_entity_poly.pdbx_seq_one_letter_code
_entity_poly.pdbx_strand_id
1 'polypeptide(L)'
;MRVIVMKRHAGLSLLELLVAMIVGLFITVGISSIYVGNKRSSLTTNELSQLQDNGRSVLQLLSDVIQHTAYTSTSIAPVEDMFIRGAVSTSVCSDGSDSVVNPSLFTALKNNSGVFGDTIGVIYMGDGTLNTDCAASVLPVPCRVGGGSAATTASRIYNYFSVKNNADGVPVLMCAGSRTNTAQEVAEGVENIQFTYGEDMNSDGTADRYVNADTVSNWSAVVSVNIAVLVRSLKPVATTKVSRSYKLSEDTTVTRNDKYLRAVFTSTVLLRNVL
;
A
#
# COMPACT_ATOMS: atom_id res chain seq x y z
N MET A 1 -70.85 44.11 -9.80
CA MET A 1 -70.56 43.38 -11.05
C MET A 1 -69.11 43.65 -11.41
N ARG A 2 -68.21 42.65 -11.31
CA ARG A 2 -66.76 42.82 -11.47
C ARG A 2 -66.40 42.43 -12.91
N VAL A 3 -66.05 43.40 -13.74
CA VAL A 3 -65.71 43.18 -15.16
C VAL A 3 -64.32 42.53 -15.23
N ILE A 4 -64.26 41.30 -15.73
CA ILE A 4 -63.00 40.61 -16.02
C ILE A 4 -62.51 41.12 -17.37
N VAL A 5 -61.45 41.95 -17.36
CA VAL A 5 -60.79 42.42 -18.58
C VAL A 5 -59.89 41.30 -19.11
N MET A 6 -60.31 40.61 -20.16
CA MET A 6 -59.44 39.69 -20.90
C MET A 6 -58.39 40.49 -21.67
N LYS A 7 -57.13 40.45 -21.21
CA LYS A 7 -55.98 40.97 -21.97
C LYS A 7 -55.82 40.13 -23.24
N ARG A 8 -55.78 40.79 -24.41
CA ARG A 8 -55.41 40.15 -25.68
C ARG A 8 -53.95 39.68 -25.59
N HIS A 9 -53.70 38.41 -25.88
CA HIS A 9 -52.34 37.90 -26.04
C HIS A 9 -51.74 38.51 -27.31
N ALA A 10 -50.66 39.29 -27.17
CA ALA A 10 -49.81 39.67 -28.29
C ALA A 10 -49.11 38.38 -28.77
N GLY A 11 -49.35 37.98 -30.01
CA GLY A 11 -48.70 36.81 -30.61
C GLY A 11 -47.20 37.06 -30.81
N LEU A 12 -46.37 36.08 -30.46
CA LEU A 12 -44.94 36.09 -30.75
C LEU A 12 -44.69 35.97 -32.26
N SER A 13 -43.74 36.74 -32.80
CA SER A 13 -43.31 36.54 -34.18
C SER A 13 -42.49 35.25 -34.32
N LEU A 14 -42.60 34.59 -35.47
CA LEU A 14 -41.83 33.35 -35.76
C LEU A 14 -40.32 33.60 -35.67
N LEU A 15 -39.88 34.83 -35.99
CA LEU A 15 -38.50 35.29 -35.85
C LEU A 15 -38.04 35.35 -34.39
N GLU A 16 -38.83 35.91 -33.48
CA GLU A 16 -38.48 35.98 -32.05
C GLU A 16 -38.33 34.59 -31.44
N LEU A 17 -39.19 33.64 -31.83
CA LEU A 17 -39.12 32.27 -31.33
C LEU A 17 -37.84 31.57 -31.82
N LEU A 18 -37.45 31.82 -33.08
CA LEU A 18 -36.22 31.30 -33.67
C LEU A 18 -34.98 31.90 -32.97
N VAL A 19 -34.95 33.21 -32.75
CA VAL A 19 -33.86 33.90 -32.05
C VAL A 19 -33.76 33.42 -30.60
N ALA A 20 -34.89 33.34 -29.88
CA ALA A 20 -34.92 32.88 -28.49
C ALA A 20 -34.39 31.44 -28.35
N MET A 21 -34.76 30.55 -29.28
CA MET A 21 -34.26 29.17 -29.29
C MET A 21 -32.75 29.11 -29.55
N ILE A 22 -32.23 29.87 -30.52
CA ILE A 22 -30.80 29.91 -30.83
C ILE A 22 -29.99 30.42 -29.64
N VAL A 23 -30.44 31.51 -29.02
CA VAL A 23 -29.77 32.09 -27.85
C VAL A 23 -29.83 31.11 -26.66
N GLY A 24 -30.98 30.47 -26.43
CA GLY A 24 -31.13 29.45 -25.39
C GLY A 24 -30.21 28.25 -25.60
N LEU A 25 -30.11 27.75 -26.83
CA LEU A 25 -29.21 26.65 -27.17
C LEU A 25 -27.74 27.04 -26.95
N PHE A 26 -27.35 28.25 -27.36
CA PHE A 26 -25.99 28.72 -27.19
C PHE A 26 -25.59 28.81 -25.72
N ILE A 27 -26.45 29.39 -24.88
CA ILE A 27 -26.20 29.51 -23.44
C ILE A 27 -26.13 28.14 -22.76
N THR A 28 -27.05 27.24 -23.08
CA THR A 28 -27.09 25.89 -22.49
C THR A 28 -25.85 25.07 -22.84
N VAL A 29 -25.35 25.14 -24.08
CA VAL A 29 -24.08 24.52 -24.48
C VAL A 29 -22.90 25.13 -23.72
N GLY A 30 -22.85 26.46 -23.61
CA GLY A 30 -21.82 27.17 -22.86
C GLY A 30 -21.75 26.72 -21.40
N ILE A 31 -22.87 26.77 -20.69
CA ILE A 31 -22.94 26.35 -19.27
C ILE A 31 -22.61 24.86 -19.11
N SER A 32 -23.10 24.01 -20.01
CA SER A 32 -22.81 22.56 -19.98
C SER A 32 -21.32 22.27 -20.11
N SER A 33 -20.62 23.01 -20.98
CA SER A 33 -19.18 22.85 -21.19
C SER A 33 -18.38 23.19 -19.93
N ILE A 34 -18.74 24.28 -19.23
CA ILE A 34 -18.12 24.72 -17.98
C ILE A 34 -18.41 23.70 -16.88
N TYR A 35 -19.65 23.23 -16.76
CA TYR A 35 -20.03 22.22 -15.77
C TYR A 35 -19.23 20.92 -15.94
N VAL A 36 -19.07 20.43 -17.17
CA VAL A 36 -18.26 19.24 -17.46
C VAL A 36 -16.78 19.48 -17.13
N GLY A 37 -16.24 20.66 -17.45
CA GLY A 37 -14.89 21.06 -17.08
C GLY A 37 -14.67 21.05 -15.56
N ASN A 38 -15.57 21.68 -14.80
CA ASN A 38 -15.51 21.74 -13.34
C ASN A 38 -15.62 20.35 -12.71
N LYS A 39 -16.52 19.49 -13.20
CA LYS A 39 -16.66 18.11 -12.72
C LYS A 39 -15.37 17.30 -12.93
N ARG A 40 -14.71 17.47 -14.07
CA ARG A 40 -13.42 16.82 -14.37
C ARG A 40 -12.29 17.34 -13.49
N SER A 41 -12.22 18.66 -13.31
CA SER A 41 -11.23 19.27 -12.43
C SER A 41 -11.40 18.79 -10.99
N SER A 42 -12.63 18.75 -10.49
CA SER A 42 -12.94 18.27 -9.14
C SER A 42 -12.57 16.79 -8.96
N LEU A 43 -12.90 15.92 -9.92
CA LEU A 43 -12.49 14.52 -9.88
C LEU A 43 -10.96 14.39 -9.82
N THR A 44 -10.25 15.14 -10.66
CA THR A 44 -8.78 15.13 -10.71
C THR A 44 -8.18 15.53 -9.35
N THR A 45 -8.67 16.62 -8.77
CA THR A 45 -8.21 17.09 -7.46
C THR A 45 -8.51 16.08 -6.36
N ASN A 46 -9.71 15.51 -6.32
CA ASN A 46 -10.10 14.54 -5.29
C ASN A 46 -9.26 13.26 -5.37
N GLU A 47 -9.08 12.70 -6.56
CA GLU A 47 -8.27 11.50 -6.77
C GLU A 47 -6.78 11.76 -6.50
N LEU A 48 -6.28 12.96 -6.76
CA LEU A 48 -4.91 13.34 -6.41
C LEU A 48 -4.71 13.42 -4.90
N SER A 49 -5.65 14.03 -4.16
CA SER A 49 -5.59 14.09 -2.69
C SER A 49 -5.64 12.69 -2.09
N GLN A 50 -6.59 11.86 -2.53
CA GLN A 50 -6.70 10.47 -2.06
C GLN A 50 -5.44 9.65 -2.38
N LEU A 51 -4.86 9.83 -3.57
CA LEU A 51 -3.62 9.16 -3.95
C LEU A 51 -2.46 9.57 -3.04
N GLN A 52 -2.36 10.86 -2.69
CA GLN A 52 -1.31 11.35 -1.79
C GLN A 52 -1.48 10.84 -0.36
N ASP A 53 -2.69 10.90 0.18
CA ASP A 53 -2.99 10.42 1.53
C ASP A 53 -2.74 8.91 1.63
N ASN A 54 -3.22 8.15 0.64
CA ASN A 54 -3.02 6.71 0.58
C ASN A 54 -1.53 6.33 0.43
N GLY A 55 -0.80 7.00 -0.47
CA GLY A 55 0.64 6.76 -0.64
C GLY A 55 1.45 7.04 0.63
N ARG A 56 1.13 8.11 1.36
CA ARG A 56 1.74 8.40 2.67
C ARG A 56 1.37 7.37 3.73
N SER A 57 0.09 6.99 3.79
CA SER A 57 -0.40 5.97 4.73
C SER A 57 0.29 4.62 4.52
N VAL A 58 0.43 4.17 3.26
CA VAL A 58 1.12 2.92 2.91
C VAL A 58 2.60 2.96 3.29
N LEU A 59 3.29 4.07 2.99
CA LEU A 59 4.68 4.22 3.41
C LEU A 59 4.83 4.20 4.93
N GLN A 60 3.92 4.83 5.67
CA GLN A 60 3.97 4.84 7.12
C GLN A 60 3.74 3.42 7.67
N LEU A 61 2.75 2.69 7.17
CA LEU A 61 2.48 1.31 7.56
C LEU A 61 3.68 0.40 7.32
N LEU A 62 4.25 0.42 6.11
CA LEU A 62 5.41 -0.39 5.77
C LEU A 62 6.63 0.01 6.62
N SER A 63 6.85 1.31 6.80
CA SER A 63 7.99 1.80 7.59
C SER A 63 7.88 1.39 9.05
N ASP A 64 6.69 1.50 9.66
CA ASP A 64 6.43 1.11 11.04
C ASP A 64 6.74 -0.38 11.26
N VAL A 65 6.20 -1.25 10.40
CA VAL A 65 6.42 -2.70 10.53
C VAL A 65 7.87 -3.08 10.24
N ILE A 66 8.53 -2.45 9.27
CA ILE A 66 9.94 -2.70 8.95
C ILE A 66 10.85 -2.22 10.10
N GLN A 67 10.52 -1.16 10.82
CA GLN A 67 11.30 -0.71 11.98
C GLN A 67 11.30 -1.72 13.13
N HIS A 68 10.26 -2.55 13.26
CA HIS A 68 10.22 -3.62 14.26
C HIS A 68 11.11 -4.81 13.91
N THR A 69 11.61 -4.91 12.68
CA THR A 69 12.52 -5.98 12.26
C THR A 69 13.66 -6.18 13.27
N ALA A 70 13.96 -7.44 13.58
CA ALA A 70 14.99 -7.84 14.54
C ALA A 70 14.76 -7.39 16.00
N TYR A 71 13.65 -6.72 16.32
CA TYR A 71 13.32 -6.39 17.69
C TYR A 71 13.21 -7.68 18.52
N THR A 72 13.86 -7.70 19.68
CA THR A 72 13.70 -8.79 20.64
C THR A 72 13.44 -8.26 22.04
N SER A 73 12.31 -8.64 22.62
CA SER A 73 11.98 -8.32 24.01
C SER A 73 12.59 -9.29 25.02
N THR A 74 13.31 -10.32 24.57
CA THR A 74 13.94 -11.33 25.43
C THR A 74 15.28 -11.81 24.89
N SER A 75 16.23 -12.07 25.78
CA SER A 75 17.53 -12.66 25.44
C SER A 75 17.52 -14.19 25.38
N ILE A 76 16.45 -14.83 25.87
CA ILE A 76 16.35 -16.30 25.99
C ILE A 76 16.09 -16.96 24.62
N ALA A 77 15.58 -16.18 23.65
CA ALA A 77 15.28 -16.66 22.31
C ALA A 77 15.54 -15.53 21.29
N PRO A 78 16.80 -15.28 20.92
CA PRO A 78 17.14 -14.27 19.93
C PRO A 78 16.52 -14.60 18.56
N VAL A 79 16.30 -13.55 17.77
CA VAL A 79 15.86 -13.66 16.38
C VAL A 79 17.09 -13.78 15.50
N GLU A 80 17.42 -14.99 15.08
CA GLU A 80 18.51 -15.23 14.10
C GLU A 80 18.11 -14.72 12.70
N ASP A 81 16.82 -14.80 12.37
CA ASP A 81 16.29 -14.41 11.06
C ASP A 81 15.48 -13.12 11.14
N MET A 82 16.05 -12.03 10.69
CA MET A 82 15.41 -10.71 10.65
C MET A 82 14.32 -10.63 9.56
N PHE A 83 14.54 -11.36 8.46
CA PHE A 83 13.70 -11.36 7.27
C PHE A 83 13.28 -12.78 6.87
N ILE A 84 12.13 -12.90 6.21
CA ILE A 84 11.61 -14.18 5.71
C ILE A 84 12.34 -14.55 4.40
N ARG A 85 13.41 -15.33 4.50
CA ARG A 85 14.26 -15.72 3.35
C ARG A 85 14.00 -17.13 2.82
N GLY A 86 12.99 -17.81 3.35
CA GLY A 86 12.72 -19.20 3.02
C GLY A 86 11.34 -19.64 3.51
N ALA A 87 11.14 -20.95 3.57
CA ALA A 87 9.92 -21.51 4.12
C ALA A 87 9.80 -21.14 5.61
N VAL A 88 8.64 -20.62 6.01
CA VAL A 88 8.34 -20.34 7.41
C VAL A 88 7.94 -21.65 8.09
N SER A 89 8.67 -22.02 9.15
CA SER A 89 8.33 -23.19 9.97
C SER A 89 7.24 -22.85 10.97
N THR A 90 6.27 -23.75 11.12
CA THR A 90 5.29 -23.69 12.22
C THR A 90 5.93 -24.24 13.49
N SER A 91 5.74 -23.54 14.61
CA SER A 91 6.04 -24.06 15.94
C SER A 91 4.75 -24.29 16.70
N VAL A 92 4.63 -25.46 17.33
CA VAL A 92 3.44 -25.80 18.11
C VAL A 92 3.52 -25.05 19.44
N CYS A 93 2.50 -24.24 19.71
CA CYS A 93 2.32 -23.50 20.95
C CYS A 93 1.99 -24.46 22.11
N SER A 94 2.13 -24.02 23.36
CA SER A 94 1.88 -24.85 24.55
C SER A 94 0.44 -25.36 24.66
N ASP A 95 -0.51 -24.75 23.94
CA ASP A 95 -1.92 -25.16 23.85
C ASP A 95 -2.23 -26.09 22.66
N GLY A 96 -1.21 -26.49 21.91
CA GLY A 96 -1.33 -27.35 20.73
C GLY A 96 -1.71 -26.61 19.44
N SER A 97 -1.89 -25.28 19.48
CA SER A 97 -2.12 -24.48 18.26
C SER A 97 -0.82 -24.19 17.52
N ASP A 98 -0.88 -23.90 16.21
CA ASP A 98 0.30 -23.49 15.46
C ASP A 98 0.61 -22.00 15.67
N SER A 99 1.89 -21.64 15.81
CA SER A 99 2.36 -20.26 15.88
C SER A 99 2.16 -19.50 14.56
N VAL A 100 2.20 -20.23 13.45
CA VAL A 100 1.93 -19.74 12.10
C VAL A 100 0.84 -20.60 11.49
N VAL A 101 -0.31 -20.02 11.19
CA VAL A 101 -1.50 -20.79 10.78
C VAL A 101 -1.39 -21.28 9.33
N ASN A 102 -0.87 -20.46 8.43
CA ASN A 102 -0.68 -20.83 7.04
C ASN A 102 0.71 -20.43 6.53
N PRO A 103 1.72 -21.32 6.65
CA PRO A 103 3.08 -21.02 6.23
C PRO A 103 3.23 -20.82 4.71
N SER A 104 2.24 -21.25 3.90
CA SER A 104 2.28 -21.08 2.44
C SER A 104 2.06 -19.63 1.96
N LEU A 105 1.59 -18.74 2.85
CA LEU A 105 1.43 -17.33 2.55
C LEU A 105 2.76 -16.58 2.45
N PHE A 106 3.85 -17.19 2.93
CA PHE A 106 5.16 -16.60 3.03
C PHE A 106 6.07 -17.18 1.96
N THR A 107 6.77 -16.32 1.23
CA THR A 107 7.80 -16.75 0.28
C THR A 107 9.08 -16.00 0.54
N ALA A 108 10.20 -16.60 0.13
CA ALA A 108 11.50 -15.96 0.21
C ALA A 108 11.52 -14.62 -0.53
N LEU A 109 12.18 -13.63 0.06
CA LEU A 109 12.47 -12.35 -0.58
C LEU A 109 13.26 -12.56 -1.88
N LYS A 110 12.84 -11.86 -2.93
CA LYS A 110 13.51 -11.84 -4.24
C LYS A 110 13.37 -10.48 -4.87
N ASN A 111 14.31 -10.14 -5.75
CA ASN A 111 14.15 -9.04 -6.68
C ASN A 111 13.14 -9.45 -7.75
N ASN A 112 12.06 -8.67 -7.90
CA ASN A 112 11.03 -8.95 -8.86
C ASN A 112 10.59 -7.67 -9.57
N SER A 113 11.13 -7.47 -10.77
CA SER A 113 10.71 -6.39 -11.68
C SER A 113 9.39 -6.70 -12.41
N GLY A 114 8.64 -7.70 -11.96
CA GLY A 114 7.33 -8.07 -12.49
C GLY A 114 6.23 -7.04 -12.20
N VAL A 115 4.98 -7.42 -12.48
CA VAL A 115 3.83 -6.49 -12.44
C VAL A 115 3.64 -5.85 -11.06
N PHE A 116 3.75 -6.67 -10.00
CA PHE A 116 3.45 -6.29 -8.62
C PHE A 116 4.69 -5.96 -7.79
N GLY A 117 5.87 -6.21 -8.32
CA GLY A 117 7.12 -5.90 -7.65
C GLY A 117 7.56 -6.97 -6.66
N ASP A 118 8.35 -6.53 -5.69
CA ASP A 118 8.94 -7.34 -4.64
C ASP A 118 7.91 -7.71 -3.58
N THR A 119 8.33 -8.58 -2.67
CA THR A 119 7.63 -8.82 -1.41
C THR A 119 8.58 -8.56 -0.27
N ILE A 120 8.04 -8.27 0.91
CA ILE A 120 8.85 -8.11 2.12
C ILE A 120 8.23 -8.88 3.28
N GLY A 121 9.06 -9.63 3.97
CA GLY A 121 8.70 -10.43 5.13
C GLY A 121 9.65 -10.11 6.26
N VAL A 122 9.12 -9.61 7.36
CA VAL A 122 9.89 -9.23 8.54
C VAL A 122 9.50 -10.07 9.74
N ILE A 123 10.48 -10.31 10.59
CA ILE A 123 10.34 -11.14 11.78
C ILE A 123 10.83 -10.34 12.99
N TYR A 124 10.11 -10.43 14.09
CA TYR A 124 10.55 -9.92 15.38
C TYR A 124 9.99 -10.74 16.55
N MET A 125 10.58 -10.54 17.72
CA MET A 125 10.19 -11.16 18.99
C MET A 125 9.54 -10.11 19.90
N GLY A 126 8.20 -10.08 19.87
CA GLY A 126 7.39 -9.12 20.60
C GLY A 126 6.96 -9.62 21.97
N ASP A 127 6.90 -8.74 22.97
CA ASP A 127 6.33 -9.07 24.29
C ASP A 127 4.80 -8.89 24.32
N GLY A 128 4.20 -8.73 25.50
CA GLY A 128 2.76 -8.49 25.61
C GLY A 128 2.25 -7.15 25.10
N THR A 129 3.13 -6.22 24.73
CA THR A 129 2.78 -4.91 24.17
C THR A 129 2.93 -4.88 22.65
N LEU A 130 3.86 -5.66 22.10
CA LEU A 130 4.11 -5.78 20.66
C LEU A 130 3.78 -7.20 20.16
N ASN A 131 2.62 -7.76 20.51
CA ASN A 131 2.22 -9.14 20.13
C ASN A 131 1.21 -9.23 18.99
N THR A 132 1.04 -8.17 18.20
CA THR A 132 0.06 -8.12 17.11
C THR A 132 0.78 -8.18 15.75
N ASP A 133 0.28 -9.00 14.83
CA ASP A 133 0.76 -9.03 13.45
C ASP A 133 0.08 -7.96 12.55
N CYS A 134 0.51 -7.85 11.30
CA CYS A 134 0.05 -6.84 10.36
C CYS A 134 -1.42 -7.01 9.96
N ALA A 135 -2.00 -8.17 10.26
CA ALA A 135 -3.41 -8.50 10.07
C ALA A 135 -4.22 -8.22 11.35
N ALA A 136 -3.67 -7.41 12.26
CA ALA A 136 -4.22 -7.09 13.57
C ALA A 136 -4.52 -8.32 14.45
N SER A 137 -3.88 -9.46 14.17
CA SER A 137 -4.09 -10.68 14.94
C SER A 137 -3.09 -10.77 16.09
N VAL A 138 -3.62 -10.92 17.30
CA VAL A 138 -2.81 -11.03 18.52
C VAL A 138 -2.30 -12.46 18.67
N LEU A 139 -0.98 -12.63 18.83
CA LEU A 139 -0.43 -13.93 19.17
C LEU A 139 -0.76 -14.27 20.64
N PRO A 140 -1.41 -15.42 20.89
CA PRO A 140 -1.89 -15.77 22.22
C PRO A 140 -0.71 -16.18 23.13
N VAL A 141 -0.93 -16.10 24.44
CA VAL A 141 0.10 -16.42 25.45
C VAL A 141 0.75 -17.80 25.28
N PRO A 142 0.03 -18.87 24.90
CA PRO A 142 0.64 -20.18 24.68
C PRO A 142 1.68 -20.24 23.54
N CYS A 143 1.67 -19.27 22.62
CA CYS A 143 2.64 -19.19 21.52
C CYS A 143 3.90 -18.37 21.87
N ARG A 144 4.04 -17.96 23.13
CA ARG A 144 5.21 -17.23 23.63
C ARG A 144 6.28 -18.20 24.09
N VAL A 145 7.56 -17.88 23.83
CA VAL A 145 8.66 -18.85 23.91
C VAL A 145 8.79 -19.56 25.26
N GLY A 146 9.26 -19.06 26.39
CA GLY A 146 9.32 -19.78 27.69
C GLY A 146 7.97 -20.10 28.38
N GLY A 147 6.87 -20.28 27.64
CA GLY A 147 5.49 -20.21 28.13
C GLY A 147 4.85 -21.52 28.60
N GLY A 148 5.30 -22.07 29.72
CA GLY A 148 4.52 -23.06 30.52
C GLY A 148 3.92 -22.49 31.81
N SER A 149 4.37 -21.33 32.28
CA SER A 149 3.86 -20.68 33.50
C SER A 149 4.25 -19.19 33.54
N ALA A 150 3.25 -18.31 33.67
CA ALA A 150 3.21 -16.92 34.17
C ALA A 150 4.37 -15.90 33.98
N ALA A 151 5.50 -16.22 33.34
CA ALA A 151 6.52 -15.25 32.98
C ALA A 151 6.24 -14.74 31.56
N THR A 152 6.12 -13.42 31.40
CA THR A 152 5.94 -12.76 30.10
C THR A 152 7.07 -13.13 29.17
N THR A 153 6.84 -14.12 28.32
CA THR A 153 7.81 -14.46 27.28
C THR A 153 7.39 -13.88 25.94
N ALA A 154 8.35 -13.71 25.02
CA ALA A 154 8.13 -13.10 23.72
C ALA A 154 7.46 -14.07 22.74
N SER A 155 6.64 -13.56 21.83
CA SER A 155 6.11 -14.28 20.66
C SER A 155 6.94 -13.94 19.43
N ARG A 156 7.24 -14.94 18.61
CA ARG A 156 7.83 -14.71 17.28
C ARG A 156 6.73 -14.31 16.30
N ILE A 157 6.83 -13.11 15.75
CA ILE A 157 5.82 -12.52 14.87
C ILE A 157 6.36 -12.38 13.47
N TYR A 158 5.60 -12.91 12.53
CA TYR A 158 5.81 -12.84 11.09
C TYR A 158 4.84 -11.84 10.49
N ASN A 159 5.36 -10.92 9.70
CA ASN A 159 4.60 -9.98 8.91
C ASN A 159 5.09 -10.03 7.49
N TYR A 160 4.19 -10.20 6.54
CA TYR A 160 4.54 -10.37 5.14
C TYR A 160 3.64 -9.53 4.23
N PHE A 161 4.25 -8.71 3.40
CA PHE A 161 3.59 -7.81 2.48
C PHE A 161 3.84 -8.21 1.03
N SER A 162 2.78 -8.19 0.24
CA SER A 162 2.81 -8.46 -1.19
C SER A 162 1.72 -7.66 -1.89
N VAL A 163 1.88 -7.42 -3.19
CA VAL A 163 0.85 -6.76 -4.00
C VAL A 163 0.18 -7.78 -4.90
N LYS A 164 -1.14 -7.66 -5.04
CA LYS A 164 -1.92 -8.42 -6.02
C LYS A 164 -3.12 -7.60 -6.49
N ASN A 165 -3.87 -8.10 -7.46
CA ASN A 165 -5.20 -7.56 -7.75
C ASN A 165 -6.26 -8.23 -6.88
N ASN A 166 -7.22 -7.45 -6.38
CA ASN A 166 -8.43 -7.95 -5.78
C ASN A 166 -9.41 -8.50 -6.84
N ALA A 167 -10.58 -8.97 -6.41
CA ALA A 167 -11.59 -9.54 -7.29
C ALA A 167 -12.07 -8.57 -8.39
N ASP A 168 -12.03 -7.25 -8.13
CA ASP A 168 -12.43 -6.20 -9.07
C ASP A 168 -11.29 -5.73 -9.99
N GLY A 169 -10.10 -6.35 -9.89
CA GLY A 169 -8.93 -5.94 -10.68
C GLY A 169 -8.26 -4.67 -10.16
N VAL A 170 -8.57 -4.23 -8.93
CA VAL A 170 -7.88 -3.14 -8.25
C VAL A 170 -6.62 -3.69 -7.60
N PRO A 171 -5.44 -3.10 -7.83
CA PRO A 171 -4.21 -3.53 -7.20
C PRO A 171 -4.24 -3.09 -5.73
N VAL A 172 -3.91 -4.02 -4.85
CA VAL A 172 -4.04 -3.90 -3.40
C VAL A 172 -2.74 -4.38 -2.75
N LEU A 173 -2.35 -3.71 -1.68
CA LEU A 173 -1.35 -4.20 -0.76
C LEU A 173 -2.00 -5.21 0.18
N MET A 174 -1.38 -6.38 0.25
CA MET A 174 -1.80 -7.49 1.09
C MET A 174 -0.87 -7.63 2.27
N CYS A 175 -1.41 -7.97 3.43
CA CYS A 175 -0.66 -8.47 4.58
C CYS A 175 -1.01 -9.94 4.84
N ALA A 176 0.01 -10.75 5.10
CA ALA A 176 -0.12 -12.05 5.76
C ALA A 176 0.64 -12.00 7.09
N GLY A 177 -0.10 -12.13 8.19
CA GLY A 177 0.44 -12.23 9.54
C GLY A 177 0.60 -13.68 9.98
N SER A 178 1.16 -13.87 11.17
CA SER A 178 1.42 -15.21 11.73
C SER A 178 0.13 -16.00 11.89
N ARG A 179 -0.96 -15.35 12.33
CA ARG A 179 -2.23 -16.05 12.62
C ARG A 179 -3.21 -16.00 11.46
N THR A 180 -2.76 -15.54 10.29
CA THR A 180 -3.59 -15.33 9.11
C THR A 180 -3.75 -16.63 8.29
N ASN A 181 -4.99 -17.00 7.98
CA ASN A 181 -5.29 -18.10 7.05
C ASN A 181 -5.20 -17.68 5.58
N THR A 182 -5.64 -16.47 5.28
CA THR A 182 -5.64 -15.87 3.94
C THR A 182 -5.20 -14.42 4.05
N ALA A 183 -4.24 -14.00 3.21
CA ALA A 183 -3.74 -12.63 3.22
C ALA A 183 -4.89 -11.62 3.13
N GLN A 184 -4.80 -10.53 3.91
CA GLN A 184 -5.81 -9.48 4.04
C GLN A 184 -5.39 -8.22 3.28
N GLU A 185 -6.38 -7.54 2.72
CA GLU A 185 -6.17 -6.26 2.03
C GLU A 185 -5.97 -5.14 3.07
N VAL A 186 -4.85 -4.43 2.99
CA VAL A 186 -4.51 -3.34 3.91
C VAL A 186 -4.53 -1.96 3.26
N ALA A 187 -4.33 -1.89 1.94
CA ALA A 187 -4.46 -0.66 1.18
C ALA A 187 -4.81 -0.92 -0.27
N GLU A 188 -5.65 -0.07 -0.87
CA GLU A 188 -6.00 -0.11 -2.28
C GLU A 188 -5.08 0.76 -3.13
N GLY A 189 -5.06 0.58 -4.44
CA GLY A 189 -4.32 1.44 -5.37
C GLY A 189 -2.81 1.24 -5.37
N VAL A 190 -2.25 0.35 -4.55
CA VAL A 190 -0.82 0.02 -4.55
C VAL A 190 -0.53 -0.93 -5.71
N GLU A 191 0.15 -0.45 -6.75
CA GLU A 191 0.41 -1.22 -7.97
C GLU A 191 1.70 -2.03 -7.94
N ASN A 192 2.74 -1.50 -7.31
CA ASN A 192 4.05 -2.11 -7.30
C ASN A 192 4.84 -1.62 -6.08
N ILE A 193 5.55 -2.52 -5.43
CA ILE A 193 6.48 -2.22 -4.35
C ILE A 193 7.87 -2.73 -4.69
N GLN A 194 8.91 -1.99 -4.33
CA GLN A 194 10.31 -2.40 -4.51
C GLN A 194 11.07 -2.13 -3.20
N PHE A 195 12.01 -3.02 -2.88
CA PHE A 195 12.84 -2.91 -1.68
C PHE A 195 14.31 -3.13 -2.02
N THR A 196 15.15 -2.17 -1.61
CA THR A 196 16.61 -2.35 -1.64
C THR A 196 17.16 -2.30 -0.22
N TYR A 197 18.12 -3.15 0.07
CA TYR A 197 18.66 -3.39 1.40
C TYR A 197 20.04 -2.74 1.51
N GLY A 198 20.23 -1.92 2.54
CA GLY A 198 21.48 -1.25 2.84
C GLY A 198 22.37 -2.15 3.69
N GLU A 199 23.45 -2.67 3.11
CA GLU A 199 24.44 -3.49 3.81
C GLU A 199 25.54 -2.60 4.40
N ASP A 200 25.89 -2.87 5.66
CA ASP A 200 27.04 -2.33 6.37
C ASP A 200 28.21 -3.34 6.27
N MET A 201 29.20 -3.03 5.44
CA MET A 201 30.32 -3.92 5.18
C MET A 201 31.47 -3.75 6.18
N ASN A 202 31.43 -2.69 6.99
CA ASN A 202 32.52 -2.30 7.88
C ASN A 202 32.12 -2.31 9.37
N SER A 203 30.84 -2.57 9.67
CA SER A 203 30.23 -2.63 11.00
C SER A 203 30.24 -1.28 11.75
N ASP A 204 30.13 -0.16 11.04
CA ASP A 204 30.03 1.19 11.62
C ASP A 204 28.59 1.67 11.88
N GLY A 205 27.60 0.83 11.55
CA GLY A 205 26.18 1.09 11.70
C GLY A 205 25.56 1.90 10.56
N THR A 206 26.29 2.11 9.46
CA THR A 206 25.81 2.83 8.28
C THR A 206 25.84 1.95 7.03
N ALA A 207 24.92 2.20 6.09
CA ALA A 207 24.87 1.42 4.87
C ALA A 207 25.95 1.90 3.88
N ASP A 208 26.87 1.00 3.50
CA ASP A 208 27.91 1.27 2.50
C ASP A 208 27.35 1.13 1.07
N ARG A 209 26.39 0.21 0.88
CA ARG A 209 25.75 -0.04 -0.42
C ARG A 209 24.30 -0.46 -0.28
N TYR A 210 23.51 -0.17 -1.31
CA TYR A 210 22.14 -0.66 -1.44
C TYR A 210 22.06 -1.71 -2.55
N VAL A 211 21.48 -2.87 -2.23
CA VAL A 211 21.37 -4.01 -3.14
C VAL A 211 19.97 -4.62 -3.09
N ASN A 212 19.58 -5.34 -4.13
CA ASN A 212 18.31 -6.08 -4.14
C ASN A 212 18.41 -7.34 -3.28
N ALA A 213 17.26 -7.91 -2.88
CA ALA A 213 17.20 -9.08 -1.99
C ALA A 213 18.08 -10.26 -2.44
N ASP A 214 18.05 -10.62 -3.73
CA ASP A 214 18.80 -11.75 -4.27
C ASP A 214 20.33 -11.54 -4.26
N THR A 215 20.76 -10.29 -4.10
CA THR A 215 22.18 -9.88 -4.13
C THR A 215 22.75 -9.54 -2.77
N VAL A 216 21.93 -9.60 -1.71
CA VAL A 216 22.39 -9.42 -0.32
C VAL A 216 23.36 -10.55 0.02
N SER A 217 24.57 -10.18 0.41
CA SER A 217 25.65 -11.10 0.76
C SER A 217 25.59 -11.55 2.21
N ASN A 218 25.23 -10.64 3.12
CA ASN A 218 25.08 -10.93 4.53
C ASN A 218 23.85 -10.21 5.09
N TRP A 219 22.80 -10.97 5.38
CA TRP A 219 21.54 -10.43 5.89
C TRP A 219 21.66 -9.86 7.31
N SER A 220 22.63 -10.33 8.11
CA SER A 220 22.90 -9.77 9.45
C SER A 220 23.60 -8.41 9.37
N ALA A 221 24.17 -8.05 8.21
CA ALA A 221 24.79 -6.74 7.97
C ALA A 221 23.79 -5.72 7.40
N VAL A 222 22.52 -6.08 7.22
CA VAL A 222 21.53 -5.14 6.68
C VAL A 222 21.09 -4.19 7.80
N VAL A 223 21.41 -2.90 7.65
CA VAL A 223 21.12 -1.85 8.64
C VAL A 223 20.00 -0.91 8.19
N SER A 224 19.60 -0.95 6.92
CA SER A 224 18.52 -0.12 6.40
C SER A 224 17.78 -0.74 5.21
N VAL A 225 16.57 -0.27 4.94
CA VAL A 225 15.74 -0.68 3.80
C VAL A 225 15.20 0.56 3.11
N ASN A 226 15.44 0.72 1.82
CA ASN A 226 14.71 1.71 1.01
C ASN A 226 13.45 1.05 0.45
N ILE A 227 12.36 1.79 0.55
CA ILE A 227 11.03 1.40 0.11
C ILE A 227 10.67 2.31 -1.07
N ALA A 228 10.21 1.73 -2.17
CA ALA A 228 9.55 2.46 -3.24
C ALA A 228 8.18 1.86 -3.54
N VAL A 229 7.14 2.68 -3.53
CA VAL A 229 5.75 2.27 -3.73
C VAL A 229 5.15 3.08 -4.88
N LEU A 230 4.66 2.40 -5.90
CA LEU A 230 3.86 3.00 -6.96
C LEU A 230 2.39 2.91 -6.58
N VAL A 231 1.75 4.06 -6.37
CA VAL A 231 0.32 4.15 -6.06
C VAL A 231 -0.41 4.79 -7.22
N ARG A 232 -1.60 4.28 -7.54
CA ARG A 232 -2.50 4.82 -8.57
C ARG A 232 -3.79 5.37 -7.97
N SER A 233 -4.47 6.24 -8.73
CA SER A 233 -5.84 6.64 -8.43
C SER A 233 -6.79 5.45 -8.57
N LEU A 234 -7.85 5.42 -7.77
CA LEU A 234 -8.83 4.33 -7.81
C LEU A 234 -9.75 4.47 -9.04
N LYS A 235 -9.98 5.70 -9.49
CA LYS A 235 -10.76 5.99 -10.69
C LYS A 235 -9.90 6.54 -11.83
N PRO A 236 -10.29 6.29 -13.09
CA PRO A 236 -9.63 6.91 -14.23
C PRO A 236 -9.93 8.42 -14.26
N VAL A 237 -8.89 9.22 -14.44
CA VAL A 237 -8.98 10.70 -14.42
C VAL A 237 -8.77 11.29 -15.81
N ALA A 238 -7.91 10.69 -16.64
CA ALA A 238 -7.62 11.19 -17.98
C ALA A 238 -8.74 10.86 -18.99
N THR A 239 -8.95 11.73 -19.98
CA THR A 239 -9.93 11.50 -21.07
C THR A 239 -9.45 10.47 -22.08
N THR A 240 -8.16 10.51 -22.41
CA THR A 240 -7.46 9.59 -23.31
C THR A 240 -6.41 8.80 -22.54
N LYS A 241 -6.03 7.64 -23.07
CA LYS A 241 -4.90 6.88 -22.50
C LYS A 241 -3.62 7.69 -22.72
N VAL A 242 -2.77 7.74 -21.71
CA VAL A 242 -1.47 8.42 -21.78
C VAL A 242 -0.39 7.45 -21.33
N SER A 243 0.62 7.26 -22.16
CA SER A 243 1.80 6.48 -21.79
C SER A 243 2.68 7.27 -20.83
N ARG A 244 2.94 6.71 -19.64
CA ARG A 244 3.83 7.29 -18.63
C ARG A 244 4.70 6.19 -18.03
N SER A 245 5.95 6.54 -17.75
CA SER A 245 6.93 5.65 -17.11
C SER A 245 7.28 6.16 -15.73
N TYR A 246 7.38 5.23 -14.77
CA TYR A 246 7.66 5.49 -13.37
C TYR A 246 8.85 4.64 -12.96
N LYS A 247 9.94 5.27 -12.54
CA LYS A 247 11.14 4.58 -12.05
C LYS A 247 11.00 4.36 -10.54
N LEU A 248 11.09 3.10 -10.10
CA LEU A 248 10.97 2.73 -8.69
C LEU A 248 12.33 2.39 -8.06
N SER A 249 13.20 1.73 -8.83
CA SER A 249 14.58 1.37 -8.45
C SER A 249 15.51 1.60 -9.64
N GLU A 250 16.78 1.25 -9.52
CA GLU A 250 17.74 1.36 -10.64
C GLU A 250 17.36 0.45 -11.81
N ASP A 251 16.81 -0.73 -11.52
CA ASP A 251 16.48 -1.81 -12.45
C ASP A 251 14.98 -1.90 -12.79
N THR A 252 14.09 -1.32 -11.97
CA THR A 252 12.64 -1.42 -12.19
C THR A 252 12.05 -0.07 -12.65
N THR A 253 11.57 -0.06 -13.90
CA THR A 253 10.75 1.02 -14.47
C THR A 253 9.42 0.48 -14.95
N VAL A 254 8.33 0.97 -14.38
CA VAL A 254 6.97 0.58 -14.71
C VAL A 254 6.38 1.55 -15.73
N THR A 255 6.00 1.05 -16.90
CA THR A 255 5.30 1.84 -17.93
C THR A 255 3.82 1.44 -18.01
N ARG A 256 2.94 2.43 -18.09
CA ARG A 256 1.48 2.26 -18.20
C ARG A 256 0.92 3.19 -19.24
N ASN A 257 -0.01 2.68 -20.05
CA ASN A 257 -0.73 3.44 -21.08
C ASN A 257 -2.24 3.37 -20.81
N ASP A 258 -2.68 4.10 -19.79
CA ASP A 258 -4.07 4.11 -19.33
C ASP A 258 -4.50 5.51 -18.85
N LYS A 259 -5.60 5.58 -18.11
CA LYS A 259 -6.23 6.84 -17.67
C LYS A 259 -6.03 7.15 -16.18
N TYR A 260 -5.24 6.36 -15.46
CA TYR A 260 -5.06 6.52 -14.02
C TYR A 260 -3.90 7.45 -13.70
N LEU A 261 -4.10 8.29 -12.68
CA LEU A 261 -3.00 9.06 -12.09
C LEU A 261 -2.14 8.13 -11.25
N ARG A 262 -0.84 8.39 -11.19
CA ARG A 262 0.10 7.63 -10.36
C ARG A 262 1.16 8.55 -9.77
N ALA A 263 1.68 8.18 -8.62
CA ALA A 263 2.89 8.74 -8.06
C ALA A 263 3.73 7.65 -7.42
N VAL A 264 5.04 7.86 -7.41
CA VAL A 264 5.99 7.02 -6.69
C VAL A 264 6.27 7.68 -5.34
N PHE A 265 6.14 6.90 -4.28
CA PHE A 265 6.45 7.30 -2.92
C PHE A 265 7.66 6.50 -2.45
N THR A 266 8.64 7.17 -1.87
CA THR A 266 9.88 6.54 -1.39
C THR A 266 10.15 6.90 0.06
N SER A 267 10.77 5.98 0.79
CA SER A 267 11.22 6.18 2.17
C SER A 267 12.42 5.30 2.46
N THR A 268 13.32 5.76 3.31
CA THR A 268 14.44 4.96 3.83
C THR A 268 14.22 4.70 5.31
N VAL A 269 14.26 3.42 5.70
CA VAL A 269 14.03 2.97 7.07
C VAL A 269 15.31 2.40 7.63
N LEU A 270 15.81 2.96 8.73
CA LEU A 270 16.92 2.40 9.49
C LEU A 270 16.42 1.30 10.44
N LEU A 271 17.10 0.17 10.46
CA LEU A 271 16.78 -0.98 11.31
C LEU A 271 17.47 -0.85 12.66
N ARG A 272 16.85 -0.09 13.58
CA ARG A 272 17.48 0.27 14.87
C ARG A 272 17.77 -0.90 15.79
N ASN A 273 17.08 -2.04 15.62
CA ASN A 273 17.26 -3.21 16.48
C ASN A 273 18.43 -4.12 16.04
N VAL A 274 19.14 -3.72 14.98
CA VAL A 274 20.28 -4.47 14.40
C VAL A 274 21.61 -3.77 14.68
N LEU A 275 21.56 -2.48 15.01
CA LEU A 275 22.69 -1.61 15.33
C LEU A 275 23.24 -1.86 16.74
#